data_AF-A0A962AV94-F1
#
_entry.id   AF-A0A962AV94-F1
#
_cell.length_a   1.000
_cell.length_b   1.000
_cell.length_c   1.000
_cell.angle_alpha   90.00
_cell.angle_beta   90.00
_cell.angle_gamma   90.00
#
_symmetry.space_group_name_H-M   'P 1'
#
loop_
_entity.id
_entity.type
_entity.pdbx_description
1 polymer ?
#
loop_
_entity_poly.entity_id
_entity_poly.type
_entity_poly.pdbx_seq_one_letter_code
_entity_poly.pdbx_strand_id
1 'polypeptide(L)'
;MENPASQSQIALESYYAYGYRGRSMMAVRAPFATSGEAPDLVGRIARIDGAAYRVIGISRQISGPIAKGEPIGVEVRPLDTARSAA
;
A
#
# COMPACT_ATOMS: atom_id res chain seq x y z
N MET A 1 -4.60 20.05 20.04
CA MET A 1 -5.47 19.51 18.98
C MET A 1 -4.54 18.92 17.94
N GLU A 2 -4.21 17.63 18.08
CA GLU A 2 -3.28 16.95 17.17
C GLU A 2 -3.90 16.84 15.77
N ASN A 3 -3.12 17.24 14.78
CA ASN A 3 -3.51 17.18 13.38
C ASN A 3 -3.72 15.69 12.99
N PRO A 4 -4.90 15.28 12.49
CA PRO A 4 -5.14 13.90 12.04
C PRO A 4 -4.25 13.48 10.86
N ALA A 5 -3.50 14.43 10.26
CA ALA A 5 -2.51 14.17 9.22
C ALA A 5 -1.21 13.50 9.71
N SER A 6 -1.00 13.31 11.02
CA SER A 6 0.13 12.53 11.56
C SER A 6 -0.08 11.01 11.51
N GLN A 7 -1.03 10.50 10.71
CA GLN A 7 -1.00 9.12 10.26
C GLN A 7 0.29 8.93 9.45
N SER A 8 1.34 8.42 10.10
CA SER A 8 2.68 8.31 9.50
C SER A 8 2.55 7.59 8.16
N GLN A 9 2.84 8.27 7.06
CA GLN A 9 2.78 7.64 5.75
C GLN A 9 3.87 6.57 5.68
N ILE A 10 3.58 5.45 5.03
CA ILE A 10 4.57 4.40 4.81
C ILE A 10 5.14 4.52 3.41
N ALA A 11 6.47 4.60 3.28
CA ALA A 11 7.12 4.52 1.98
C ALA A 11 7.17 3.05 1.56
N LEU A 12 6.68 2.75 0.35
CA LEU A 12 6.75 1.43 -0.25
C LEU A 12 7.47 1.52 -1.59
N GLU A 13 8.41 0.61 -1.82
CA GLU A 13 9.05 0.44 -3.11
C GLU A 13 8.13 -0.40 -4.00
N SER A 14 7.79 0.12 -5.18
CA SER A 14 7.00 -0.60 -6.16
C SER A 14 7.91 -1.40 -7.10
N TYR A 15 7.40 -2.54 -7.57
CA TYR A 15 7.96 -3.28 -8.68
C TYR A 15 7.21 -2.95 -9.97
N TYR A 16 5.88 -3.07 -9.95
CA TYR A 16 4.99 -2.76 -11.07
C TYR A 16 3.52 -2.70 -10.62
N ALA A 17 2.69 -1.98 -11.37
CA ALA A 17 1.24 -2.01 -11.22
C ALA A 17 0.64 -3.17 -12.04
N TYR A 18 -0.44 -3.77 -11.54
CA TYR A 18 -1.15 -4.85 -12.25
C TYR A 18 -2.64 -4.91 -11.89
N GLY A 19 -3.43 -5.57 -12.72
CA GLY A 19 -4.84 -5.86 -12.45
C GLY A 19 -5.03 -7.27 -11.91
N TYR A 20 -5.85 -7.44 -10.87
CA TYR A 20 -6.24 -8.77 -10.37
C TYR A 20 -7.73 -8.81 -10.07
N ARG A 21 -8.47 -9.67 -10.77
CA ARG A 21 -9.94 -9.82 -10.60
C ARG A 21 -10.70 -8.48 -10.63
N GLY A 22 -10.34 -7.59 -11.56
CA GLY A 22 -10.95 -6.26 -11.71
C GLY A 22 -10.48 -5.22 -10.71
N ARG A 23 -9.46 -5.51 -9.89
CA ARG A 23 -8.90 -4.61 -8.88
C ARG A 23 -7.57 -4.03 -9.35
N SER A 24 -7.34 -2.76 -9.03
CA SER A 24 -6.05 -2.08 -9.25
C SER A 24 -5.09 -2.43 -8.12
N MET A 25 -4.00 -3.11 -8.48
CA MET A 25 -3.00 -3.61 -7.55
C MET A 25 -1.63 -3.00 -7.84
N MET A 26 -0.80 -2.92 -6.81
CA MET A 26 0.63 -2.66 -6.94
C MET A 26 1.41 -3.80 -6.32
N ALA A 27 2.36 -4.36 -7.06
CA ALA A 27 3.35 -5.27 -6.50
C ALA A 27 4.41 -4.41 -5.81
N VAL A 28 4.57 -4.58 -4.51
CA VAL A 28 5.49 -3.78 -3.69
C VAL A 28 6.40 -4.68 -2.86
N ARG A 29 7.54 -4.13 -2.43
CA ARG A 29 8.41 -4.75 -1.44
C ARG A 29 7.79 -4.60 -0.05
N ALA A 30 7.57 -5.70 0.65
CA ALA A 30 7.08 -5.67 2.03
C ALA A 30 8.06 -4.88 2.93
N PRO A 31 7.60 -3.82 3.62
CA PRO A 31 8.49 -2.92 4.37
C PRO A 31 8.97 -3.53 5.70
N PHE A 32 8.22 -4.48 6.23
CA PHE A 32 8.49 -5.23 7.45
C PHE A 32 7.79 -6.59 7.40
N ALA A 33 8.13 -7.47 8.35
CA ALA A 33 7.44 -8.75 8.48
C ALA A 33 6.06 -8.56 9.15
N THR A 34 5.02 -9.22 8.66
CA THR A 34 3.65 -9.13 9.18
C THR A 34 2.85 -10.39 8.85
N SER A 35 1.61 -10.49 9.33
CA SER A 35 0.72 -11.61 9.00
C SER A 35 0.23 -11.52 7.55
N GLY A 36 -0.34 -12.61 7.02
CA GLY A 36 -0.83 -12.65 5.63
C GLY A 36 -1.90 -11.59 5.30
N GLU A 37 -2.67 -11.16 6.30
CA GLU A 37 -3.69 -10.11 6.18
C GLU A 37 -3.11 -8.69 6.31
N ALA A 38 -1.87 -8.57 6.80
CA ALA A 38 -1.16 -7.32 7.07
C ALA A 38 -2.04 -6.18 7.64
N PRO A 39 -2.65 -6.36 8.83
CA PRO A 39 -3.49 -5.32 9.44
C PRO A 39 -2.73 -4.01 9.66
N ASP A 40 -1.40 -4.07 9.75
CA ASP A 40 -0.52 -2.91 9.89
C ASP A 40 -0.31 -2.11 8.60
N LEU A 41 -0.72 -2.66 7.44
CA LEU A 41 -0.69 -2.00 6.13
C LEU A 41 -2.07 -1.54 5.70
N VAL A 42 -3.10 -2.38 5.89
CA VAL A 42 -4.47 -2.06 5.46
C VAL A 42 -4.98 -0.82 6.20
N GLY A 43 -5.51 0.14 5.45
CA GLY A 43 -5.99 1.42 5.98
C GLY A 43 -4.89 2.47 6.17
N ARG A 44 -3.61 2.16 5.91
CA ARG A 44 -2.55 3.18 5.91
C ARG A 44 -2.47 3.94 4.60
N ILE A 45 -1.90 5.14 4.70
CA ILE A 45 -1.46 5.91 3.54
C ILE A 45 -0.06 5.44 3.16
N ALA A 46 0.07 4.90 1.94
CA ALA A 46 1.34 4.51 1.35
C ALA A 46 1.80 5.56 0.33
N ARG A 47 3.09 5.89 0.37
CA ARG A 47 3.78 6.63 -0.68
C ARG A 47 4.44 5.61 -1.60
N ILE A 48 3.98 5.54 -2.85
CA ILE A 48 4.46 4.61 -3.87
C ILE A 48 4.85 5.45 -5.07
N ASP A 49 6.13 5.40 -5.47
CA ASP A 49 6.70 6.16 -6.59
C ASP A 49 6.36 7.65 -6.58
N GLY A 50 6.33 8.25 -5.38
CA GLY A 50 6.05 9.68 -5.23
C GLY A 50 4.58 10.07 -5.37
N ALA A 51 3.65 9.12 -5.45
CA ALA A 51 2.20 9.31 -5.32
C ALA A 51 1.66 8.70 -4.02
N ALA A 52 0.56 9.27 -3.50
CA ALA A 52 -0.04 8.84 -2.24
C ALA A 52 -1.29 7.98 -2.48
N TYR A 53 -1.34 6.84 -1.82
CA TYR A 53 -2.41 5.86 -1.96
C TYR A 53 -2.92 5.42 -0.60
N ARG A 54 -4.21 5.12 -0.51
CA ARG A 54 -4.74 4.36 0.63
C ARG A 54 -4.68 2.88 0.29
N VAL A 55 -4.00 2.11 1.14
CA VAL A 55 -4.03 0.64 1.07
C VAL A 55 -5.39 0.18 1.57
N ILE A 56 -6.12 -0.56 0.74
CA ILE A 56 -7.46 -1.05 1.08
C ILE A 56 -7.52 -2.57 1.25
N GLY A 57 -6.47 -3.28 0.84
CA GLY A 57 -6.37 -4.71 1.03
C GLY A 57 -5.02 -5.26 0.59
N ILE A 58 -4.76 -6.50 0.97
CA ILE A 58 -3.64 -7.30 0.48
C ILE A 58 -4.22 -8.43 -0.36
N SER A 59 -3.63 -8.70 -1.52
CA SER A 59 -3.97 -9.90 -2.31
C SER A 59 -2.69 -10.55 -2.80
N ARG A 60 -2.44 -11.76 -2.31
CA ARG A 60 -1.22 -12.54 -2.57
C ARG A 60 -1.57 -13.89 -3.19
N GLN A 61 -0.62 -14.44 -3.95
CA GLN A 61 -0.74 -15.78 -4.56
C GLN A 61 -0.41 -16.92 -3.58
N ILE A 62 0.29 -16.64 -2.48
CA ILE A 62 0.74 -17.62 -1.49
C ILE A 62 0.08 -17.40 -0.13
N SER A 63 0.02 -18.39 0.74
CA SER A 63 -0.51 -18.26 2.13
C SER A 63 0.63 -18.17 3.15
N GLY A 64 0.35 -17.64 4.35
CA GLY A 64 1.31 -17.61 5.48
C GLY A 64 1.74 -16.19 5.90
N PRO A 65 2.78 -16.06 6.76
CA PRO A 65 3.35 -14.76 7.08
C PRO A 65 3.96 -14.08 5.85
N ILE A 66 4.21 -12.78 5.96
CA ILE A 66 4.95 -11.96 4.99
C ILE A 66 6.28 -11.62 5.65
N ALA A 67 7.40 -11.98 5.03
CA ALA A 67 8.70 -11.52 5.49
C ALA A 67 9.02 -10.13 4.93
N LYS A 68 9.87 -9.39 5.64
CA LYS A 68 10.41 -8.13 5.13
C LYS A 68 11.13 -8.37 3.81
N GLY A 69 10.85 -7.54 2.81
CA GLY A 69 11.49 -7.62 1.50
C GLY A 69 10.77 -8.52 0.49
N GLU A 70 9.77 -9.31 0.91
CA GLU A 70 9.01 -10.16 0.00
C GLU A 70 8.08 -9.34 -0.91
N PRO A 71 7.86 -9.79 -2.17
CA PRO A 71 6.89 -9.16 -3.04
C PRO A 71 5.47 -9.44 -2.55
N ILE A 72 4.70 -8.38 -2.36
CA ILE A 72 3.30 -8.47 -1.96
C ILE A 72 2.42 -7.63 -2.90
N GLY A 73 1.22 -8.13 -3.18
CA GLY A 73 0.20 -7.39 -3.90
C GLY A 73 -0.61 -6.54 -2.95
N VAL A 74 -0.53 -5.22 -3.09
CA VAL A 74 -1.36 -4.27 -2.32
C VAL A 74 -2.47 -3.71 -3.21
N GLU A 75 -3.71 -3.83 -2.75
CA GLU A 75 -4.84 -3.16 -3.37
C GLU A 75 -4.84 -1.71 -2.90
N VAL A 76 -4.80 -0.78 -3.85
CA VAL A 76 -4.63 0.64 -3.56
C VAL A 76 -5.70 1.47 -4.21
N ARG A 77 -6.11 2.52 -3.49
CA ARG A 77 -6.92 3.61 -4.05
C ARG A 77 -6.07 4.89 -4.04
N PRO A 78 -5.96 5.62 -5.16
CA PRO A 78 -5.37 6.96 -5.13
C PRO A 78 -6.08 7.77 -4.05
N LEU A 79 -5.31 8.43 -3.20
CA LEU A 79 -5.88 9.53 -2.46
C LEU A 79 -6.10 10.62 -3.50
N ASP A 80 -7.31 11.16 -3.60
CA ASP A 80 -7.56 12.36 -4.39
C ASP A 80 -6.60 13.43 -3.88
N THR A 81 -5.46 13.56 -4.56
CA THR A 81 -4.67 14.76 -4.47
C THR A 81 -5.56 15.77 -5.16
N ALA A 82 -6.28 16.58 -4.37
CA ALA A 82 -6.86 17.81 -4.87
C ALA A 82 -5.81 18.42 -5.79
N ARG A 83 -6.15 18.47 -7.08
CA ARG A 83 -5.31 18.99 -8.14
C ARG A 83 -4.87 20.37 -7.67
N SER A 84 -3.65 20.52 -7.16
CA SER A 84 -3.06 21.83 -6.99
C SER A 84 -2.85 22.35 -8.40
N ALA A 85 -3.87 23.04 -8.89
CA ALA A 85 -3.72 24.02 -9.94
C ALA A 85 -2.73 25.07 -9.44
N ALA A 86 -1.57 25.13 -10.09
CA ALA A 86 -0.74 26.32 -10.26
C ALA A 86 0.18 26.05 -11.45
#